data_AF-A0A533VM54-F1
#
_entry.id   AF-A0A533VM54-F1
#
_cell.length_a   1.000
_cell.length_b   1.000
_cell.length_c   1.000
_cell.angle_alpha   90.00
_cell.angle_beta   90.00
_cell.angle_gamma   90.00
#
_symmetry.space_group_name_H-M   'P 1'
#
loop_
_entity.id
_entity.type
_entity.pdbx_description
1 polymer ?
#
loop_
_entity_poly.entity_id
_entity_poly.type
_entity_poly.pdbx_seq_one_letter_code
_entity_poly.pdbx_strand_id
1 'polypeptide(L)' 'MQDRYIDKNMPALISDLQKLIRQPSVSAKNLGLEECATLVVQIMNKAGIKAEILQIGKNIPYAVYGEVRSRQNPGK' A
#
# COMPACT_ATOMS: atom_id res chain seq x y z
N MET A 1 -7.10 22.18 4.24
CA MET A 1 -6.00 21.76 5.14
C MET A 1 -5.34 20.46 4.65
N GLN A 2 -6.10 19.51 4.08
CA GLN A 2 -5.57 18.34 3.38
C GLN A 2 -4.85 18.69 2.06
N ASP A 3 -5.40 19.61 1.24
CA ASP A 3 -4.80 19.98 -0.04
C ASP A 3 -3.36 20.51 0.11
N ARG A 4 -3.12 21.36 1.13
CA ARG A 4 -1.76 21.86 1.44
C ARG A 4 -0.76 20.75 1.80
N TYR A 5 -1.22 19.65 2.40
CA TYR A 5 -0.35 18.51 2.68
C TYR A 5 0.00 17.78 1.39
N ILE A 6 -0.98 17.58 0.50
CA ILE A 6 -0.77 16.95 -0.79
C ILE A 6 0.21 17.77 -1.63
N ASP A 7 0.00 19.07 -1.76
CA ASP A 7 0.88 19.96 -2.52
C ASP A 7 2.33 19.94 -1.99
N LYS A 8 2.50 20.03 -0.67
CA LYS A 8 3.82 19.99 -0.02
C LYS A 8 4.55 18.66 -0.24
N ASN A 9 3.82 17.55 -0.28
CA ASN A 9 4.40 16.20 -0.39
C ASN A 9 4.32 15.61 -1.81
N MET A 10 3.83 16.38 -2.78
CA MET A 10 3.61 15.94 -4.16
C MET A 10 4.82 15.20 -4.77
N PRO A 11 6.08 15.67 -4.62
CA PRO A 11 7.23 14.96 -5.18
C PRO A 11 7.41 13.55 -4.60
N ALA A 12 7.19 13.38 -3.29
CA ALA A 12 7.32 12.08 -2.62
C ALA A 12 6.18 11.13 -3.01
N LEU A 13 4.95 11.65 -3.09
CA LEU A 13 3.78 10.88 -3.52
C LEU A 13 3.92 10.39 -4.97
N ILE A 14 4.38 11.26 -5.87
CA ILE A 14 4.67 10.89 -7.27
C ILE A 14 5.78 9.84 -7.32
N SER A 15 6.84 9.98 -6.50
CA SER A 15 7.92 8.99 -6.45
C SER A 15 7.42 7.60 -6.01
N ASP A 16 6.57 7.53 -4.99
CA ASP A 16 6.01 6.27 -4.53
C ASP A 16 5.06 5.66 -5.57
N LEU A 17 4.25 6.48 -6.26
CA LEU A 17 3.42 6.04 -7.40
C LEU A 17 4.27 5.50 -8.56
N GLN A 18 5.34 6.19 -8.93
CA GLN A 18 6.25 5.74 -9.99
C GLN A 18 6.91 4.41 -9.65
N LYS A 19 7.30 4.19 -8.38
CA LYS A 19 7.82 2.89 -7.92
C LYS A 19 6.76 1.80 -8.06
N LEU A 20 5.52 2.07 -7.64
CA LEU A 20 4.42 1.11 -7.73
C LEU A 20 4.12 0.72 -9.18
N ILE A 21 4.05 1.69 -10.10
CA ILE A 21 3.80 1.44 -11.53
C ILE A 21 4.94 0.62 -12.17
N ARG A 22 6.18 0.80 -11.73
CA ARG A 22 7.35 0.08 -12.28
C ARG A 22 7.43 -1.38 -11.82
N GLN A 23 6.75 -1.75 -10.74
CA GLN A 23 6.73 -3.13 -10.24
C GLN A 23 5.80 -3.98 -11.11
N PRO A 24 6.31 -5.00 -11.84
CA PRO A 24 5.46 -5.92 -12.58
C PRO A 24 4.53 -6.67 -11.62
N SER A 25 3.25 -6.83 -11.98
CA SER A 25 2.28 -7.60 -11.21
C SER A 25 1.16 -8.10 -12.14
N VAL A 26 1.30 -9.32 -12.66
CA VAL A 26 0.38 -9.89 -13.66
C VAL A 26 -0.21 -11.20 -13.14
N SER A 27 -1.46 -11.14 -12.66
CA SER A 27 -2.14 -12.29 -12.03
C SER A 27 -2.24 -13.51 -12.93
N ALA A 28 -2.58 -13.33 -14.21
CA ALA A 28 -2.70 -14.43 -15.16
C ALA A 28 -1.38 -15.19 -15.42
N LYS A 29 -0.24 -14.58 -15.09
CA LYS A 29 1.09 -15.18 -15.23
C LYS A 29 1.74 -15.52 -13.89
N ASN A 30 1.02 -15.32 -12.77
CA ASN A 30 1.55 -15.41 -11.41
C ASN A 30 2.89 -14.66 -11.23
N LEU A 31 3.04 -13.52 -11.92
CA LEU A 31 4.29 -12.77 -11.99
C LEU A 31 4.23 -11.56 -11.08
N GLY A 32 5.19 -11.43 -10.15
CA GLY A 32 5.39 -10.18 -9.40
C GLY A 32 4.31 -9.86 -8.37
N LEU A 33 3.45 -10.84 -8.01
CA LEU A 33 2.35 -10.63 -7.08
C LEU A 33 2.85 -10.41 -5.64
N GLU A 34 3.85 -11.19 -5.21
CA GLU A 34 4.40 -11.11 -3.86
C GLU A 34 5.24 -9.84 -3.67
N GLU A 35 6.05 -9.50 -4.67
CA GLU A 35 6.89 -8.33 -4.70
C GLU A 35 6.03 -7.06 -4.72
N CYS A 36 4.94 -7.06 -5.48
CA CYS A 36 3.97 -5.97 -5.47
C CYS A 36 3.27 -5.83 -4.11
N ALA A 37 2.80 -6.92 -3.52
CA ALA A 37 2.19 -6.88 -2.19
C ALA A 37 3.16 -6.37 -1.13
N THR A 38 4.43 -6.81 -1.18
CA THR A 38 5.50 -6.36 -0.29
C THR A 38 5.77 -4.86 -0.47
N LEU A 39 5.84 -4.37 -1.71
CA LEU A 39 6.04 -2.96 -2.02
C LEU A 39 4.89 -2.10 -1.46
N VAL A 40 3.65 -2.55 -1.61
CA VAL A 40 2.48 -1.84 -1.07
C VAL A 40 2.54 -1.77 0.45
N VAL A 41 2.87 -2.87 1.14
CA VAL A 41 3.07 -2.88 2.61
C VAL A 41 4.15 -1.89 3.04
N GLN A 42 5.27 -1.82 2.31
CA GLN A 42 6.33 -0.85 2.60
C GLN A 42 5.86 0.60 2.43
N ILE A 43 5.11 0.91 1.37
CA ILE A 43 4.54 2.25 1.14
C ILE A 43 3.54 2.61 2.25
N MET A 44 2.68 1.67 2.64
CA MET A 44 1.70 1.89 3.73
C MET A 44 2.39 2.12 5.08
N ASN A 45 3.38 1.30 5.43
CA ASN A 45 4.16 1.46 6.66
C ASN A 45 4.92 2.80 6.69
N LYS A 46 5.50 3.23 5.56
CA LYS A 46 6.14 4.55 5.41
C LYS A 46 5.15 5.69 5.62
N ALA A 47 3.88 5.51 5.24
CA ALA A 47 2.80 6.46 5.48
C ALA A 47 2.25 6.42 6.92
N GLY A 48 2.79 5.56 7.79
CA GLY A 48 2.35 5.39 9.18
C GLY A 48 1.13 4.50 9.34
N ILE A 49 0.75 3.74 8.30
CA ILE A 49 -0.33 2.76 8.34
C ILE A 49 0.31 1.40 8.63
N LYS A 50 -0.02 0.80 9.78
CA LYS A 50 0.44 -0.56 10.07
C LYS A 50 -0.24 -1.52 9.09
N ALA A 51 0.56 -2.13 8.23
CA ALA A 51 0.07 -3.00 7.16
C ALA A 51 0.78 -4.36 7.15
N GLU A 52 0.09 -5.38 6.67
CA GLU A 52 0.55 -6.75 6.54
C GLU A 52 0.02 -7.43 5.26
N ILE A 53 0.69 -8.50 4.86
CA ILE A 53 0.24 -9.35 3.75
C ILE A 53 -0.60 -10.49 4.33
N LEU A 54 -1.77 -10.70 3.74
CA LEU A 54 -2.67 -11.81 4.06
C LEU A 54 -2.64 -12.84 2.92
N GLN A 55 -2.28 -14.08 3.26
CA GLN A 55 -2.39 -15.22 2.36
C GLN A 55 -3.73 -15.93 2.61
N ILE A 56 -4.71 -15.66 1.74
CA ILE A 56 -6.11 -16.11 1.94
C ILE A 56 -6.30 -17.58 1.54
N GLY A 57 -5.47 -18.09 0.64
CA GLY A 57 -5.55 -19.48 0.21
C GLY A 57 -4.51 -19.84 -0.85
N LYS A 58 -4.48 -21.12 -1.23
CA LYS A 58 -3.57 -21.62 -2.25
C LYS A 58 -4.00 -21.08 -3.62
N ASN A 59 -3.06 -20.54 -4.40
CA ASN A 59 -3.28 -19.94 -5.72
C ASN A 59 -4.21 -18.69 -5.73
N ILE A 60 -4.43 -18.04 -4.58
CA ILE A 60 -5.11 -16.75 -4.50
C ILE A 60 -4.04 -15.67 -4.40
N PRO A 61 -4.10 -14.58 -5.20
CA PRO A 61 -3.20 -13.44 -5.06
C PRO A 61 -3.18 -12.90 -3.62
N TYR A 62 -2.02 -12.42 -3.20
CA TYR A 62 -1.84 -11.81 -1.89
C TYR A 62 -2.78 -10.61 -1.70
N ALA A 63 -3.44 -10.55 -0.55
CA ALA A 63 -4.17 -9.36 -0.12
C ALA A 63 -3.27 -8.53 0.80
N VAL A 64 -3.34 -7.21 0.71
CA VAL A 64 -2.67 -6.32 1.66
C VAL A 64 -3.73 -5.70 2.56
N TYR A 65 -3.54 -5.82 3.87
CA TYR A 65 -4.42 -5.27 4.88
C TYR A 65 -3.67 -4.22 5.70
N GLY A 66 -4.32 -3.11 6.00
CA GLY A 66 -3.80 -2.11 6.93
C GLY A 66 -4.92 -1.36 7.63
N GLU A 67 -4.67 -0.98 8.87
CA GLU A 67 -5.66 -0.34 9.74
C GLU A 67 -5.15 1.03 10.21
N VAL A 68 -6.05 2.01 10.21
CA VAL A 68 -5.82 3.32 10.83
C VAL A 68 -7.02 3.65 11.72
N ARG A 69 -6.78 3.84 13.01
CA ARG A 69 -7.83 4.25 13.94
C ARG A 69 -8.22 5.70 13.73
N SER A 70 -9.51 5.99 13.82
CA SER A 70 -10.00 7.36 13.79
C SER A 70 -9.43 8.17 14.95
N ARG A 71 -8.89 9.35 14.64
CA ARG A 71 -8.47 10.30 15.67
C ARG A 71 -9.65 10.97 16.38
N GLN A 72 -10.81 11.02 15.73
CA GLN A 72 -12.00 11.69 16.28
C GLN A 72 -12.81 10.77 17.19
N ASN A 73 -12.79 9.46 16.97
CA ASN A 73 -13.45 8.46 17.81
C ASN A 73 -12.59 7.20 17.91
N PRO A 74 -11.60 7.15 18.81
CA PRO A 74 -10.67 6.02 18.90
C PRO A 74 -11.23 4.76 19.57
N GLY A 75 -12.44 4.82 20.13
CA GLY A 75 -13.09 3.73 20.88
C GLY A 75 -14.44 3.24 20.31
N LYS A 76 -14.78 3.62 19.07
CA LYS A 76 -15.90 3.07 18.31
C LYS A 76 -15.39 2.33 17.09
#